data_AF-A0A0C1K3D2-F1
#
_entry.id   AF-A0A0C1K3D2-F1
#
_cell.length_a   1.000
_cell.length_b   1.000
_cell.length_c   1.000
_cell.angle_alpha   90.00
_cell.angle_beta   90.00
_cell.angle_gamma   90.00
#
_symmetry.space_group_name_H-M   'P 1'
#
loop_
_entity.id
_entity.type
_entity.pdbx_description
1 polymer ?
#
loop_
_entity_poly.entity_id
_entity_poly.type
_entity_poly.pdbx_seq_one_letter_code
_entity_poly.pdbx_strand_id
1 'polypeptide(L)'
;MALKDTVKNLRDLLQNITNDLEKAEKGNKAASQRVRTGTVKLEKVSKLYRKESIKSEKTTKGTKKTAKKVTAPKKASKPAAKPIATKPAAKPAAKPKAKAHKAKARPLSLKRPTAKLPTKQVGWR
;
A
#
# COMPACT_ATOMS: atom_id res chain seq x y z
N MET A 1 1.31 4.00 -8.27
CA MET A 1 0.33 4.98 -8.76
C MET A 1 0.97 5.71 -9.94
N ALA A 2 0.21 6.47 -10.74
CA ALA A 2 0.88 7.39 -11.65
C ALA A 2 1.47 8.54 -10.82
N LEU A 3 2.63 9.07 -11.22
CA LEU A 3 3.29 10.17 -10.49
C LEU A 3 2.37 11.37 -10.28
N LYS A 4 1.46 11.63 -11.22
CA LYS A 4 0.45 12.70 -11.12
C LYS A 4 -0.50 12.50 -9.94
N ASP A 5 -0.90 11.25 -9.66
CA ASP A 5 -1.82 10.93 -8.57
C ASP A 5 -1.12 11.01 -7.22
N THR A 6 0.14 10.59 -7.12
CA THR A 6 0.96 10.77 -5.91
C THR A 6 1.21 12.24 -5.60
N VAL A 7 1.42 13.09 -6.62
CA VAL A 7 1.55 14.55 -6.44
C VAL A 7 0.25 15.16 -5.91
N LYS A 8 -0.91 14.78 -6.47
CA LYS A 8 -2.21 15.24 -5.96
C LYS A 8 -2.41 14.83 -4.51
N ASN A 9 -2.18 13.56 -4.18
CA ASN A 9 -2.32 13.04 -2.83
C ASN A 9 -1.37 13.74 -1.83
N LEU A 10 -0.15 14.09 -2.25
CA LEU A 10 0.78 14.89 -1.44
C LEU A 10 0.23 16.30 -1.15
N ARG A 11 -0.34 16.96 -2.16
CA ARG A 11 -0.93 18.30 -1.99
C ARG A 11 -2.14 18.26 -1.07
N ASP A 12 -3.05 17.30 -1.27
CA ASP A 12 -4.24 17.15 -0.44
C ASP A 12 -3.87 16.85 1.02
N LEU A 13 -2.87 15.99 1.24
CA LEU A 13 -2.36 15.72 2.59
C LEU A 13 -1.75 16.96 3.24
N LEU A 14 -0.97 17.74 2.49
CA LEU A 14 -0.39 18.99 3.01
C LEU A 14 -1.47 20.00 3.38
N GLN A 15 -2.46 20.21 2.52
CA GLN A 15 -3.58 21.11 2.81
C GLN A 15 -4.37 20.69 4.05
N ASN A 16 -4.67 19.39 4.19
CA ASN A 16 -5.36 18.88 5.37
C ASN A 16 -4.55 19.06 6.65
N ILE A 17 -3.23 18.85 6.60
CA ILE A 17 -2.35 19.08 7.75
C ILE A 17 -2.32 20.55 8.13
N THR A 18 -2.21 21.47 7.17
CA THR A 18 -2.23 22.91 7.44
C THR A 18 -3.55 23.33 8.10
N ASN A 19 -4.69 22.88 7.59
CA ASN A 19 -6.00 23.18 8.17
C ASN A 19 -6.17 22.60 9.59
N ASP A 20 -5.59 21.43 9.86
CA ASP A 20 -5.62 20.84 11.19
C ASP A 20 -4.61 21.50 12.15
N LEU A 21 -3.51 22.07 11.65
CA LEU A 21 -2.57 22.86 12.46
C LEU A 21 -3.24 24.11 13.03
N GLU A 22 -4.00 24.86 12.22
CA GLU A 22 -4.75 26.04 12.70
C GLU A 22 -5.75 25.69 13.80
N LYS A 23 -6.34 24.48 13.73
CA LYS A 23 -7.26 23.98 14.77
C LYS A 23 -6.51 23.50 16.00
N ALA A 24 -5.34 22.88 15.80
CA ALA A 24 -4.49 22.38 16.88
C ALA A 24 -3.94 23.53 17.72
N GLU A 25 -3.57 24.65 17.10
CA GLU A 25 -3.12 25.88 17.78
C GLU A 25 -4.21 26.44 18.71
N LYS A 26 -5.48 26.33 18.32
CA LYS A 26 -6.65 26.72 19.13
C LYS A 26 -6.97 25.72 20.27
N GLY A 27 -6.08 24.76 20.55
CA GLY A 27 -6.25 23.77 21.62
C GLY A 27 -7.12 22.55 21.24
N ASN A 28 -7.44 22.35 19.95
CA ASN A 28 -8.21 21.17 19.54
C ASN A 28 -7.34 19.91 19.52
N LYS A 29 -7.43 19.11 20.60
CA LYS A 29 -6.68 17.86 20.77
C LYS A 29 -6.90 16.83 19.66
N ALA A 30 -8.11 16.77 19.09
CA ALA A 30 -8.40 15.84 17.98
C ALA A 30 -7.68 16.28 16.70
N ALA A 31 -7.62 17.58 16.42
CA ALA A 31 -6.85 18.12 15.30
C ALA A 31 -5.35 17.85 15.47
N SER A 32 -4.79 18.05 16.68
CA SER A 32 -3.39 17.70 16.97
C SER A 32 -3.10 16.22 16.70
N GLN A 33 -4.04 15.33 17.04
CA GLN A 33 -3.88 13.91 16.77
C GLN A 33 -3.97 13.61 15.26
N ARG A 34 -4.86 14.28 14.52
CA ARG A 34 -4.91 14.16 13.06
C ARG A 34 -3.61 14.61 12.42
N VAL A 35 -3.04 15.75 12.83
CA VAL A 35 -1.71 16.22 12.39
C VAL A 35 -0.64 15.14 12.59
N ARG A 36 -0.56 14.54 13.79
CA ARG A 36 0.38 13.44 14.08
C ARG A 36 0.21 12.25 13.13
N THR A 37 -1.02 11.84 12.85
CA THR A 37 -1.25 10.74 11.89
C THR A 37 -1.01 11.15 10.44
N GLY A 38 -1.30 12.42 10.11
CA GLY A 38 -1.12 13.01 8.79
C GLY A 38 0.35 13.07 8.40
N THR A 39 1.23 13.46 9.31
CA THR A 39 2.69 13.50 9.06
C THR A 39 3.26 12.11 8.80
N VAL A 40 2.80 11.07 9.52
CA VAL A 40 3.18 9.68 9.25
C VAL A 40 2.69 9.20 7.89
N LYS A 41 1.48 9.59 7.46
CA LYS A 41 0.98 9.29 6.11
C LYS A 41 1.78 10.03 5.03
N LEU A 42 2.10 11.30 5.27
CA LEU A 42 2.91 12.12 4.38
C LEU A 42 4.31 11.54 4.19
N GLU A 43 4.93 10.98 5.23
CA GLU A 43 6.20 10.28 5.11
C GLU A 43 6.11 9.06 4.17
N LYS A 44 5.05 8.27 4.28
CA LYS A 44 4.85 7.10 3.40
C LYS A 44 4.66 7.51 1.94
N VAL A 45 3.80 8.51 1.70
CA VAL A 45 3.52 9.00 0.33
C VAL A 45 4.75 9.71 -0.26
N SER A 46 5.50 10.47 0.53
CA SER A 46 6.73 11.13 0.05
C SER A 46 7.83 10.14 -0.31
N LYS A 47 7.97 9.03 0.43
CA LYS A 47 8.86 7.93 0.05
C LYS A 47 8.43 7.27 -1.27
N LEU A 48 7.12 7.10 -1.49
CA LEU A 48 6.61 6.60 -2.77
C LEU A 48 6.87 7.59 -3.90
N TYR A 49 6.60 8.88 -3.69
CA TYR A 49 6.86 9.94 -4.66
C TYR A 49 8.34 9.96 -5.08
N ARG A 50 9.29 9.88 -4.14
CA ARG A 50 10.72 9.78 -4.46
C ARG A 50 11.05 8.59 -5.36
N LYS A 51 10.41 7.43 -5.13
CA LYS A 51 10.62 6.25 -5.97
C LYS A 51 9.99 6.41 -7.35
N GLU A 52 8.79 6.98 -7.43
CA GLU A 52 8.04 7.19 -8.67
C GLU A 52 8.65 8.31 -9.52
N SER A 53 9.21 9.37 -8.92
CA SER A 53 9.86 10.48 -9.62
C SER A 53 11.12 10.03 -10.36
N ILE A 54 11.99 9.31 -9.67
CA ILE A 54 13.22 8.76 -10.26
C ILE A 54 12.88 7.78 -11.39
N LYS A 55 11.86 6.94 -11.21
CA LYS A 55 11.40 6.02 -12.27
C LYS A 55 10.88 6.80 -13.48
N SER A 56 10.02 7.81 -13.24
CA SER A 56 9.45 8.65 -14.29
C SER A 56 10.55 9.35 -15.08
N GLU A 57 11.50 10.01 -14.42
CA GLU A 57 12.62 10.71 -15.07
C GLU A 57 13.48 9.79 -15.92
N LYS A 58 13.78 8.58 -15.43
CA LYS A 58 14.55 7.59 -16.19
C LYS A 58 13.82 7.09 -17.43
N THR A 59 12.49 6.96 -17.37
CA THR A 59 11.68 6.54 -18.53
C THR A 59 11.42 7.66 -19.55
N THR A 60 11.31 8.92 -19.13
CA THR A 60 11.07 10.05 -20.05
C THR A 60 12.33 10.58 -20.73
N LYS A 61 13.53 10.32 -20.19
CA LYS A 61 14.79 10.76 -20.82
C LYS A 61 15.14 10.02 -22.13
N GLY A 62 14.41 8.95 -22.46
CA GLY A 62 14.64 8.13 -23.68
C GLY A 62 13.49 8.14 -24.70
N THR A 63 12.31 8.67 -24.37
CA THR A 63 11.19 8.71 -25.31
C THR A 63 11.17 10.02 -26.08
N LYS A 64 12.12 10.13 -27.02
CA LYS A 64 11.90 10.92 -28.25
C LYS A 64 10.53 10.50 -28.78
N LYS A 65 9.66 11.48 -29.04
CA LYS A 65 8.36 11.30 -29.70
C LYS A 65 8.53 10.34 -30.87
N THR A 66 8.17 9.07 -30.71
CA THR A 66 7.97 8.18 -31.84
C THR A 66 6.71 8.68 -32.52
N ALA A 67 6.95 9.45 -33.58
CA ALA A 67 5.95 9.80 -34.57
C ALA A 67 5.10 8.56 -34.85
N LYS A 68 3.80 8.79 -34.81
CA LYS A 68 2.73 7.85 -35.13
C LYS A 68 2.96 7.33 -36.56
N LYS A 69 3.72 6.25 -36.72
CA LYS A 69 3.83 5.55 -38.00
C LYS A 69 2.50 4.82 -38.19
N VAL A 70 1.64 5.42 -38.99
CA VAL A 70 0.42 4.80 -39.51
C VAL A 70 0.86 3.56 -40.29
N THR A 71 0.61 2.38 -39.74
CA THR A 71 0.60 1.13 -40.52
C THR A 71 -0.85 0.68 -40.63
N ALA A 72 -1.45 0.99 -41.77
CA ALA A 72 -2.68 0.37 -42.24
C ALA A 72 -2.40 -1.10 -42.63
N PRO A 73 -3.44 -1.96 -42.63
CA PRO A 73 -3.30 -3.39 -42.39
C PRO A 73 -3.02 -4.17 -43.69
N LYS A 74 -2.15 -5.18 -43.62
CA LYS A 74 -2.13 -6.26 -44.62
C LYS A 74 -2.55 -7.58 -43.99
N LYS A 75 -3.58 -8.12 -44.64
CA LYS A 75 -4.29 -9.39 -44.42
C LYS A 75 -3.38 -10.59 -44.20
N ALA A 76 -3.79 -11.38 -43.20
CA ALA A 76 -3.98 -12.83 -43.23
C ALA A 76 -2.99 -13.73 -43.97
N SER A 77 -2.26 -14.53 -43.19
CA SER A 77 -2.23 -15.98 -43.38
C SER A 77 -2.18 -16.66 -42.01
N LYS A 78 -3.04 -17.68 -41.86
CA LYS A 78 -3.33 -18.46 -40.66
C LYS A 78 -2.41 -19.71 -40.63
N PRO A 79 -2.47 -20.58 -39.60
CA PRO A 79 -1.33 -20.98 -38.77
C PRO A 79 -0.77 -22.37 -39.11
N ALA A 80 0.49 -22.64 -38.77
CA ALA A 80 1.05 -23.98 -38.83
C ALA A 80 1.77 -24.36 -37.53
N ALA A 81 1.25 -25.43 -36.92
CA ALA A 81 1.86 -26.43 -36.04
C ALA A 81 2.45 -26.04 -34.67
N LYS A 82 1.89 -26.70 -33.65
CA LYS A 82 2.28 -26.74 -32.24
C LYS A 82 3.44 -27.77 -32.00
N PRO A 83 3.73 -28.23 -30.76
CA PRO A 83 4.87 -27.81 -29.95
C PRO A 83 5.86 -28.95 -29.67
N ILE A 84 7.16 -28.69 -29.59
CA ILE A 84 8.10 -29.67 -29.03
C ILE A 84 8.23 -29.43 -27.52
N ALA A 85 7.61 -30.34 -26.78
CA ALA A 85 7.81 -30.54 -25.35
C ALA A 85 9.07 -31.37 -25.12
N THR A 86 9.95 -30.95 -24.20
CA THR A 86 10.64 -31.87 -23.30
C THR A 86 10.86 -31.22 -21.93
N LYS A 87 10.76 -32.09 -20.93
CA LYS A 87 10.48 -31.87 -19.51
C LYS A 87 11.70 -31.36 -18.69
N PRO A 88 11.46 -30.92 -17.43
CA PRO A 88 12.46 -30.27 -16.59
C PRO A 88 13.36 -31.28 -15.86
N ALA A 89 14.65 -30.99 -15.78
CA ALA A 89 15.61 -31.61 -14.87
C ALA A 89 16.28 -30.49 -14.08
N ALA A 90 16.68 -30.61 -12.82
CA ALA A 90 16.43 -31.52 -11.72
C ALA A 90 16.96 -30.75 -10.50
N LYS A 91 16.23 -30.74 -9.39
CA LYS A 91 16.76 -30.28 -8.11
C LYS A 91 17.74 -31.32 -7.60
N PRO A 92 18.86 -30.92 -6.97
CA PRO A 92 19.40 -31.66 -5.84
C PRO A 92 19.08 -30.93 -4.52
N ALA A 93 18.75 -31.77 -3.55
CA ALA A 93 18.25 -31.45 -2.22
C ALA A 93 19.36 -30.99 -1.24
N ALA A 94 18.91 -30.70 -0.01
CA ALA A 94 19.64 -30.63 1.26
C ALA A 94 20.06 -29.19 1.67
N LYS A 95 19.69 -28.60 2.83
CA LYS A 95 19.15 -29.08 4.11
C LYS A 95 18.41 -27.91 4.80
N PRO A 96 17.18 -28.05 5.34
CA PRO A 96 16.69 -27.10 6.34
C PRO A 96 17.27 -27.48 7.70
N LYS A 97 18.29 -26.75 8.18
CA LYS A 97 18.71 -26.87 9.57
C LYS A 97 17.63 -26.28 10.46
N ALA A 98 16.96 -27.18 11.16
CA ALA A 98 16.05 -26.90 12.26
C ALA A 98 16.71 -26.00 13.32
N LYS A 99 16.02 -24.92 13.70
CA LYS A 99 15.68 -24.61 15.10
C LYS A 99 14.35 -23.86 15.11
N ALA A 100 13.26 -24.62 15.14
CA ALA A 100 11.97 -24.12 15.57
C ALA A 100 12.11 -23.72 17.05
N HIS A 101 12.23 -22.43 17.34
CA HIS A 101 11.92 -21.94 18.67
C HIS A 101 10.42 -22.12 18.86
N LYS A 102 10.06 -23.17 19.61
CA LYS A 102 8.71 -23.41 20.11
C LYS A 102 8.20 -22.09 20.71
N ALA A 103 7.27 -21.47 19.99
CA ALA A 103 6.35 -20.52 20.58
C ALA A 103 5.67 -21.26 21.75
N LYS A 104 5.99 -20.87 22.99
CA LYS A 104 5.15 -21.28 24.11
C LYS A 104 3.78 -20.69 23.84
N ALA A 105 2.84 -21.54 23.44
CA ALA A 105 1.44 -21.22 23.43
C ALA A 105 1.10 -20.69 24.82
N ARG A 106 0.80 -19.39 24.91
CA ARG A 106 0.18 -18.85 26.11
C ARG A 106 -1.18 -19.55 26.20
N PRO A 107 -1.48 -20.27 27.29
CA PRO A 107 -2.78 -20.92 27.40
C PRO A 107 -3.85 -19.84 27.26
N LEU A 108 -4.74 -20.03 26.28
CA LEU A 108 -6.01 -19.34 26.19
C LEU A 108 -6.84 -19.77 27.40
N SER A 109 -6.54 -19.22 28.58
CA SER A 109 -7.34 -19.41 29.76
C SER A 109 -8.60 -18.55 29.63
N LEU A 110 -9.63 -19.20 29.12
CA LEU A 110 -10.98 -19.19 29.64
C LEU A 110 -11.54 -17.82 30.04
N LYS A 111 -12.45 -17.32 29.19
CA LYS A 111 -13.79 -16.84 29.58
C LYS A 111 -13.87 -16.33 31.02
N ARG A 112 -13.49 -15.07 31.23
CA ARG A 112 -14.01 -14.33 32.38
C ARG A 112 -15.47 -14.01 32.09
N PRO A 113 -16.41 -14.45 32.94
CA PRO A 113 -17.83 -14.11 32.78
C PRO A 113 -18.00 -12.59 32.82
N THR A 114 -18.84 -12.12 31.91
CA THR A 114 -19.37 -10.76 31.86
C THR A 114 -19.85 -10.33 33.26
N ALA A 115 -19.14 -9.40 33.89
CA ALA A 115 -19.55 -8.82 35.16
C ALA A 115 -19.82 -7.32 35.00
N LYS A 116 -21.13 -7.01 35.04
CA LYS A 116 -21.79 -5.69 35.13
C LYS A 116 -21.55 -4.69 34.00
N LEU A 117 -22.43 -4.77 33.00
CA LEU A 117 -22.97 -3.59 32.32
C LEU A 117 -23.52 -2.62 33.37
N PRO A 118 -23.30 -1.30 33.26
CA PRO A 118 -23.99 -0.33 34.11
C PRO A 118 -25.49 -0.42 33.80
N THR A 119 -26.27 -0.88 34.78
CA THR A 119 -27.72 -0.82 34.74
C THR A 119 -28.14 0.65 34.71
N LYS A 120 -28.75 1.03 33.60
CA LYS A 120 -29.49 2.27 33.39
C LYS A 120 -30.47 2.45 34.57
N GLN A 121 -30.19 3.36 35.50
CA GLN A 121 -31.20 3.80 36.46
C GLN A 121 -32.21 4.65 35.68
N VAL A 122 -33.34 4.02 35.37
CA VAL A 122 -34.59 4.68 34.99
C VAL A 122 -35.55 4.45 36.15
N GLY A 123 -36.09 5.54 36.69
CA GLY A 123 -37.11 5.60 37.74
C GLY A 123 -37.07 7.04 38.29
N TRP A 124 -38.01 7.96 38.03
CA TRP A 124 -39.47 7.88 38.08
C TRP A 124 -39.99 7.38 39.43
N ARG A 125 -39.93 8.26 40.44
CA ARG A 125 -41.08 8.74 41.18
C ARG A 125 -40.72 9.98 41.99
#